data_AF-A0A7S0HIG5-F1
#
_entry.id   AF-A0A7S0HIG5-F1
#
_cell.length_a   1.000
_cell.length_b   1.000
_cell.length_c   1.000
_cell.angle_alpha   90.00
_cell.angle_beta   90.00
_cell.angle_gamma   90.00
#
_symmetry.space_group_name_H-M   'P 1'
#
loop_
_entity.id
_entity.type
_entity.pdbx_description
1 polymer ?
#
loop_
_entity_poly.entity_id
_entity_poly.type
_entity_poly.pdbx_seq_one_letter_code
_entity_poly.pdbx_strand_id
1 'polypeptide(L)'
;VRTKLVKLLAVRAWLDKHTRLLVNIASILIATLSCHEILFQPSFVNDWPAHLHHVEQFLQGRLDFSSYMHFHGHNAYPAAFLYFYTSLYYISGGSLWVFQMLW
;
A
#
# COMPACT_ATOMS: atom_id res chain seq x y z
N VAL A 1 -7.66 28.39 39.24
CA VAL A 1 -7.59 27.04 38.64
C VAL A 1 -8.38 26.95 37.32
N ARG A 2 -9.67 27.29 37.32
CA ARG A 2 -10.58 27.19 36.15
C ARG A 2 -10.08 27.92 34.88
N THR A 3 -9.53 29.12 35.01
CA THR A 3 -9.02 29.93 33.88
C THR A 3 -7.75 29.37 33.24
N LYS A 4 -6.87 28.72 34.01
CA LYS A 4 -5.69 28.03 33.46
C LYS A 4 -6.11 26.78 32.66
N LEU A 5 -7.09 26.05 33.17
CA LEU A 5 -7.63 24.86 32.50
C LEU A 5 -8.27 25.21 31.15
N VAL A 6 -9.07 26.29 31.09
CA VAL A 6 -9.70 26.75 29.83
C VAL A 6 -8.64 27.14 28.79
N LYS A 7 -7.57 27.85 29.19
CA LYS A 7 -6.47 28.18 28.28
C LYS A 7 -5.75 26.94 27.77
N LEU A 8 -5.49 25.96 28.64
CA LEU A 8 -4.85 24.70 28.26
C LEU A 8 -5.70 23.90 27.26
N LEU A 9 -7.02 23.83 27.49
CA LEU A 9 -7.94 23.16 26.57
C LEU A 9 -8.02 23.87 25.21
N ALA A 10 -8.00 25.21 25.19
CA ALA A 10 -7.98 25.98 23.96
C ALA A 10 -6.69 25.75 23.15
N VAL A 11 -5.53 25.71 23.82
CA VAL A 11 -4.24 25.39 23.19
C VAL A 11 -4.25 23.96 22.64
N ARG A 12 -4.74 22.98 23.40
CA ARG A 12 -4.86 21.60 22.92
C ARG A 12 -5.76 21.49 21.70
N ALA A 13 -6.95 22.09 21.74
CA ALA A 13 -7.88 22.08 20.62
C ALA A 13 -7.29 22.75 19.37
N TRP A 14 -6.53 23.83 19.56
CA TRP A 14 -5.80 24.50 18.49
C TRP A 14 -4.74 23.57 17.89
N LEU A 15 -3.89 22.93 18.71
CA LEU A 15 -2.88 21.98 18.25
C LEU A 15 -3.51 20.83 17.48
N ASP A 16 -4.53 20.18 18.05
CA ASP A 16 -5.23 19.07 17.44
C ASP A 16 -5.81 19.43 16.06
N LYS A 17 -6.35 20.64 15.91
CA LYS A 17 -6.86 21.14 14.62
C LYS A 17 -5.76 21.28 13.58
N HIS A 18 -4.62 21.87 13.95
CA HIS A 18 -3.52 22.10 13.01
C HIS A 18 -2.81 20.79 12.65
N THR A 19 -2.62 19.88 13.61
CA THR A 19 -2.11 18.54 13.35
C THR A 19 -3.00 17.79 12.38
N ARG A 20 -4.33 17.79 12.59
CA ARG A 20 -5.27 17.16 11.64
C ARG A 20 -5.20 17.78 10.25
N LEU A 21 -5.12 19.12 10.16
CA LEU A 21 -5.00 19.80 8.88
C LEU A 21 -3.72 19.39 8.14
N LEU A 22 -2.58 19.34 8.84
CA LEU A 22 -1.30 18.92 8.26
C LEU A 22 -1.34 17.46 7.80
N VAL A 23 -1.91 16.56 8.60
CA VAL A 23 -2.10 15.16 8.22
C VAL A 23 -2.96 15.05 6.97
N ASN A 24 -4.10 15.76 6.92
CA ASN A 24 -4.98 15.73 5.75
C ASN A 24 -4.28 16.24 4.48
N ILE A 25 -3.51 17.34 4.57
CA ILE A 25 -2.74 17.87 3.45
C ILE A 25 -1.69 16.86 2.99
N ALA A 26 -0.95 16.26 3.93
CA ALA A 26 0.05 15.24 3.62
C ALA A 26 -0.59 14.01 2.96
N SER A 27 -1.73 13.54 3.45
CA SER A 27 -2.47 12.42 2.87
C SER A 27 -2.95 12.71 1.44
N ILE A 28 -3.49 13.92 1.18
CA ILE A 28 -3.90 14.33 -0.17
C ILE A 28 -2.69 14.39 -1.11
N LEU A 29 -1.57 14.93 -0.63
CA LEU A 29 -0.34 15.02 -1.41
C LEU A 29 0.16 13.62 -1.79
N ILE A 30 0.26 12.70 -0.82
CA ILE A 30 0.66 11.31 -1.04
C ILE A 30 -0.28 10.65 -2.05
N ALA A 31 -1.59 10.73 -1.84
CA ALA A 31 -2.56 10.13 -2.77
C ALA A 31 -2.46 10.70 -4.20
N THR A 32 -2.19 12.01 -4.33
CA THR A 32 -2.02 12.65 -5.64
C THR A 32 -0.75 12.17 -6.33
N LEU A 33 0.36 12.05 -5.59
CA LEU A 33 1.62 11.53 -6.10
C LEU A 33 1.50 10.06 -6.49
N SER A 34 0.84 9.23 -5.68
CA SER A 34 0.53 7.82 -6.03
C SER A 34 -0.29 7.74 -7.32
N CYS A 35 -1.38 8.51 -7.43
CA CYS A 35 -2.16 8.56 -8.68
C CYS A 35 -1.32 9.01 -9.89
N HIS A 36 -0.44 9.98 -9.71
CA HIS A 36 0.46 10.44 -10.76
C HIS A 36 1.46 9.35 -11.19
N GLU A 37 2.08 8.64 -10.25
CA GLU A 37 2.97 7.51 -10.54
C GLU A 37 2.25 6.41 -11.32
N ILE A 38 1.04 6.03 -10.89
CA ILE A 38 0.21 5.02 -11.55
C ILE A 38 -0.13 5.42 -13.00
N LEU A 39 -0.53 6.68 -13.22
CA LEU A 39 -1.00 7.14 -14.53
C LEU A 39 0.13 7.45 -15.52
N PHE A 40 1.26 7.98 -15.03
CA PHE A 40 2.29 8.57 -15.88
C PHE A 40 3.65 7.87 -15.79
N GLN A 41 3.85 6.98 -14.81
CA GLN A 41 5.06 6.16 -14.69
C GLN A 41 4.76 4.65 -14.67
N PRO A 42 3.99 4.12 -15.65
CA PRO A 42 3.66 2.68 -15.69
C PRO A 42 4.90 1.78 -15.87
N SER A 43 6.04 2.36 -16.25
CA SER A 43 7.34 1.68 -16.42
C SER A 43 8.13 1.51 -15.12
N PHE A 44 7.77 2.20 -14.03
CA PHE A 44 8.06 1.72 -12.68
C PHE A 44 6.96 0.72 -12.33
N VAL A 45 7.01 -0.44 -12.96
CA VAL A 45 6.23 -1.54 -12.43
C VAL A 45 6.86 -1.83 -11.07
N ASN A 46 6.13 -1.46 -10.02
CA ASN A 46 6.33 -1.93 -8.66
C ASN A 46 6.60 -3.45 -8.63
N ASP A 47 6.84 -4.05 -7.45
CA ASP A 47 7.09 -5.50 -7.32
C ASP A 47 5.91 -6.40 -7.77
N TRP A 48 4.90 -5.82 -8.44
CA TRP A 48 3.69 -6.45 -8.92
C TRP A 48 3.87 -7.55 -9.97
N PRO A 49 4.74 -7.45 -10.99
CA PRO A 49 5.03 -8.58 -11.88
C PRO A 49 5.59 -9.76 -11.10
N ALA A 50 6.34 -9.47 -10.03
CA ALA A 50 6.90 -10.45 -9.13
C ALA A 50 5.79 -11.12 -8.28
N HIS A 51 4.82 -10.34 -7.78
CA HIS A 51 3.63 -10.89 -7.12
C HIS A 51 2.78 -11.75 -8.04
N LEU A 52 2.52 -11.32 -9.28
CA LEU A 52 1.82 -12.12 -10.28
C LEU A 52 2.55 -13.43 -10.56
N HIS A 53 3.87 -13.38 -10.71
CA HIS A 53 4.69 -14.56 -10.92
C HIS A 53 4.56 -15.56 -9.75
N HIS A 54 4.56 -15.08 -8.51
CA HIS A 54 4.33 -15.91 -7.33
C HIS A 54 2.91 -16.50 -7.27
N VAL A 55 1.89 -15.73 -7.66
CA VAL A 55 0.51 -16.24 -7.77
C VAL A 55 0.44 -17.34 -8.82
N GLU A 56 1.07 -17.19 -9.97
CA GLU A 56 1.12 -18.23 -11.00
C GLU A 56 1.81 -19.50 -10.50
N GLN A 57 2.98 -19.37 -9.84
CA GLN A 57 3.69 -20.50 -9.24
C GLN A 57 2.82 -21.24 -8.20
N PHE A 58 2.08 -20.49 -7.39
CA PHE A 58 1.14 -21.03 -6.42
C PHE A 58 -0.03 -21.78 -7.06
N LEU A 59 -0.66 -21.17 -8.07
CA LEU A 59 -1.76 -21.77 -8.82
C LEU A 59 -1.33 -23.02 -9.60
N GLN A 60 -0.05 -23.12 -9.95
CA GLN A 60 0.57 -24.31 -10.54
C GLN A 60 0.92 -25.40 -9.50
N GLY A 61 0.57 -25.20 -8.23
CA GLY A 61 0.77 -26.17 -7.16
C GLY A 61 2.16 -26.16 -6.52
N ARG A 62 3.00 -25.15 -6.81
CA ARG A 62 4.28 -24.98 -6.08
C ARG A 62 3.97 -24.43 -4.70
N LEU A 63 4.04 -25.25 -3.65
CA LEU A 63 3.79 -24.81 -2.27
C LEU A 63 5.07 -24.54 -1.47
N ASP A 64 6.23 -24.89 -2.04
CA ASP A 64 7.52 -24.60 -1.44
C ASP A 64 7.92 -23.15 -1.70
N PHE A 65 7.62 -22.28 -0.74
CA PHE A 65 7.96 -20.86 -0.78
C PHE A 65 9.46 -20.58 -0.86
N SER A 66 10.32 -21.52 -0.42
CA SER A 66 11.78 -21.37 -0.53
C SER A 66 12.28 -21.46 -1.97
N SER A 67 11.45 -22.02 -2.86
CA SER A 67 11.70 -22.14 -4.30
C SER A 67 11.15 -20.98 -5.13
N TYR A 68 10.45 -20.02 -4.51
CA TYR A 68 9.87 -18.86 -5.21
C TYR A 68 10.95 -17.82 -5.47
N MET A 69 11.29 -17.64 -6.75
CA MET A 69 12.29 -16.71 -7.21
C MET A 69 11.63 -15.47 -7.81
N HIS A 70 12.02 -14.29 -7.32
CA HIS A 70 11.75 -13.01 -7.97
C HIS A 70 12.67 -12.79 -9.16
N PHE A 71 12.33 -11.84 -10.02
CA PHE A 71 13.27 -11.24 -10.98
C PHE A 71 14.48 -10.56 -10.28
N HIS A 72 14.40 -10.26 -8.98
CA HIS A 72 15.42 -9.56 -8.19
C HIS A 72 15.95 -10.32 -6.95
N GLY A 73 15.59 -11.59 -6.72
CA GLY A 73 16.10 -12.39 -5.59
C GLY A 73 15.07 -13.30 -4.90
N HIS A 74 15.32 -13.70 -3.66
CA HIS A 74 14.41 -14.57 -2.91
C HIS A 74 13.11 -13.83 -2.53
N ASN A 75 11.99 -14.55 -2.50
CA ASN A 75 10.71 -14.00 -2.05
C ASN A 75 10.81 -13.42 -0.63
N ALA A 76 10.78 -12.09 -0.51
CA ALA A 76 10.79 -11.38 0.77
C ALA A 76 9.41 -11.28 1.43
N TYR A 77 8.33 -11.71 0.76
CA TYR A 77 6.97 -11.52 1.24
C TYR A 77 6.45 -12.74 2.02
N PRO A 78 5.81 -12.53 3.19
CA PRO A 78 5.15 -13.60 3.93
C PRO A 78 4.05 -14.30 3.11
N ALA A 79 3.77 -15.58 3.40
CA ALA A 79 2.71 -16.35 2.74
C ALA A 79 1.32 -15.69 2.78
N ALA A 80 1.02 -14.88 3.80
CA ALA A 80 -0.22 -14.12 3.89
C ALA A 80 -0.40 -13.11 2.73
N PHE A 81 0.69 -12.50 2.25
CA PHE A 81 0.65 -11.61 1.09
C PHE A 81 0.30 -12.38 -0.19
N LEU A 82 0.79 -13.62 -0.35
CA LEU A 82 0.45 -14.46 -1.49
C LEU A 82 -1.06 -14.71 -1.56
N TYR A 83 -1.69 -15.15 -0.47
CA TYR A 83 -3.14 -15.40 -0.45
C TYR A 83 -3.97 -14.14 -0.73
N PHE A 84 -3.55 -13.01 -0.19
CA PHE A 84 -4.19 -11.72 -0.45
C PHE A 84 -4.12 -11.35 -1.94
N TYR A 85 -2.94 -11.44 -2.55
CA TYR A 85 -2.77 -11.13 -3.97
C TYR A 85 -3.39 -12.17 -4.90
N THR A 86 -3.42 -13.45 -4.53
CA THR A 86 -4.19 -14.47 -5.27
C THR A 86 -5.69 -14.14 -5.26
N SER A 87 -6.23 -13.69 -4.13
CA SER A 87 -7.64 -13.28 -4.03
C SER A 87 -7.93 -12.08 -4.94
N LEU A 88 -7.06 -11.07 -4.90
CA LEU A 88 -7.16 -9.90 -5.76
C LEU A 88 -6.96 -10.22 -7.25
N TYR A 89 -6.15 -11.22 -7.58
CA TYR A 89 -5.97 -11.72 -8.96
C TYR A 89 -7.29 -12.25 -9.52
N TYR A 90 -8.01 -13.06 -8.74
CA TYR A 90 -9.32 -13.54 -9.14
C TYR A 90 -10.37 -12.43 -9.26
N ILE A 91 -10.34 -11.44 -8.36
CA ILE A 91 -11.29 -10.31 -8.39
C ILE A 91 -11.05 -9.39 -9.58
N SER A 92 -9.79 -9.10 -9.89
CA SER A 92 -9.39 -8.14 -10.93
C SER A 92 -9.22 -8.77 -12.31
N GLY A 93 -9.31 -10.10 -12.43
CA GLY A 93 -8.96 -10.83 -13.65
C GLY A 93 -7.48 -10.66 -14.03
N GLY A 94 -6.59 -10.43 -13.05
CA GLY A 94 -5.18 -10.15 -13.28
C GLY A 94 -4.86 -8.73 -13.76
N SER A 95 -5.81 -7.79 -13.71
CA SER A 95 -5.59 -6.40 -14.14
C SER A 95 -4.58 -5.67 -13.26
N LEU A 96 -3.41 -5.33 -13.82
CA LEU A 96 -2.31 -4.60 -13.14
C LEU A 96 -2.77 -3.31 -12.46
N TRP A 97 -3.76 -2.63 -13.03
CA TRP A 97 -4.28 -1.33 -12.56
C TRP A 97 -4.91 -1.40 -11.16
N VAL A 98 -5.61 -2.50 -10.84
CA VAL A 98 -6.25 -2.67 -9.52
C VAL A 98 -5.20 -2.82 -8.42
N PHE A 99 -4.06 -3.44 -8.75
CA PHE A 99 -2.98 -3.66 -7.80
C PHE A 99 -2.11 -2.42 -7.60
N GLN A 100 -1.94 -1.62 -8.65
CA GLN A 100 -1.29 -0.33 -8.57
C GLN A 100 -2.04 0.66 -7.65
N MET A 101 -3.38 0.57 -7.55
CA MET A 101 -4.17 1.40 -6.63
C MET A 101 -4.05 1.01 -5.15
N LEU A 102 -3.58 -0.21 -4.85
CA LEU A 102 -3.49 -0.73 -3.47
C LEU A 102 -2.13 -0.46 -2.82
N TRP A 103 -1.15 0.04 -3.59
CA TRP A 103 0.15 0.51 -3.10
C TRP A 103 0.12 2.03 -2.97
#